data_AF-A0A2D7XCR6-F1
#
_entry.id   AF-A0A2D7XCR6-F1
#
_cell.length_a   1.000
_cell.length_b   1.000
_cell.length_c   1.000
_cell.angle_alpha   90.00
_cell.angle_beta   90.00
_cell.angle_gamma   90.00
#
_symmetry.space_group_name_H-M   'P 1'
#
loop_
_entity.id
_entity.type
_entity.pdbx_description
1 polymer ?
#
loop_
_entity_poly.entity_id
_entity_poly.type
_entity_poly.pdbx_seq_one_letter_code
_entity_poly.pdbx_strand_id
1 'polypeptide(L)'
;SRAPFHFDIVAVNLDQKQPGFPEHVLPEYLESIGVPYHIENQDTYSVVTRVIPEGKTMCSLCSRLRRGILYRVATELGATKVALGHHRDDILATFFLNLFYGGRMKGMPPKLKSSDGKHIVIRPLAYLPEKDLIAYAKLKEFPIIPCSLCGSQENLKRQEINRMIGEWERKFPGRAMSVFGALTRVVPSHLMDPSLFDFTNLEVDPANFEGDMAFDEETFPDLPNNLGLNDNDEHASATRQAPAETSPTGQRIIPLNVVGDLQKLG
;
A
#
# COMPACT_ATOMS: atom_id res chain seq x y z
N SER A 1 6.67 -9.19 -20.99
CA SER A 1 5.33 -9.79 -21.03
C SER A 1 4.32 -8.69 -21.34
N ARG A 2 3.34 -8.94 -22.22
CA ARG A 2 2.22 -8.01 -22.45
C ARG A 2 1.09 -8.40 -21.49
N ALA A 3 0.39 -7.42 -20.93
CA ALA A 3 -0.78 -7.71 -20.09
C ALA A 3 -1.84 -8.51 -20.87
N PRO A 4 -2.65 -9.33 -20.19
CA PRO A 4 -3.65 -10.18 -20.85
C PRO A 4 -4.84 -9.39 -21.43
N PHE A 5 -4.84 -8.06 -21.30
CA PHE A 5 -5.87 -7.17 -21.80
C PHE A 5 -5.22 -5.89 -22.36
N HIS A 6 -5.91 -5.24 -23.29
CA HIS A 6 -5.53 -3.93 -23.80
C HIS A 6 -5.80 -2.85 -22.76
N PHE A 7 -4.84 -1.95 -22.57
CA PHE A 7 -5.04 -0.73 -21.81
C PHE A 7 -4.14 0.36 -22.37
N ASP A 8 -4.57 1.60 -22.19
CA ASP A 8 -3.78 2.78 -22.48
C ASP A 8 -3.35 3.43 -21.16
N ILE A 9 -2.19 4.09 -21.16
CA ILE A 9 -1.69 4.86 -20.03
C ILE A 9 -1.47 6.29 -20.50
N VAL A 10 -1.95 7.23 -19.69
CA VAL A 10 -1.53 8.62 -19.71
C VAL A 10 -0.90 8.94 -18.36
N ALA A 11 0.36 9.40 -18.37
CA ALA A 11 1.03 9.86 -17.17
C ALA A 11 0.50 11.25 -16.79
N VAL A 12 0.08 11.44 -15.54
CA VAL A 12 -0.42 12.73 -15.07
C VAL A 12 0.46 13.22 -13.94
N ASN A 13 0.98 14.44 -14.08
CA ASN A 13 1.71 15.12 -13.02
C ASN A 13 1.01 16.43 -12.67
N LEU A 14 1.03 16.79 -11.39
CA LEU A 14 0.59 18.09 -10.92
C LEU A 14 1.82 18.91 -10.55
N ASP A 15 2.12 19.91 -11.35
CA ASP A 15 3.03 20.98 -10.96
C ASP A 15 2.28 21.93 -10.02
N GLN A 16 2.70 21.88 -8.76
CA GLN A 16 2.11 22.63 -7.65
C GLN A 16 2.69 24.05 -7.51
N LYS A 17 3.57 24.45 -8.44
CA LYS A 17 4.36 25.70 -8.44
C LYS A 17 5.19 25.89 -7.17
N GLN A 18 5.80 24.79 -6.71
CA GLN A 18 6.74 24.83 -5.58
C GLN A 18 8.04 25.52 -6.03
N PRO A 19 8.65 26.35 -5.18
CA PRO A 19 9.97 26.91 -5.46
C PRO A 19 11.00 25.81 -5.74
N GLY A 20 11.70 25.92 -6.88
CA GLY A 20 12.74 24.97 -7.28
C GLY A 20 12.23 23.65 -7.88
N PHE A 21 10.94 23.52 -8.17
CA PHE A 21 10.41 22.34 -8.87
C PHE A 21 10.99 22.27 -10.31
N PRO A 22 11.60 21.14 -10.72
CA PRO A 22 12.23 21.02 -12.03
C PRO A 22 11.19 20.70 -13.12
N GLU A 23 10.51 21.74 -13.63
CA GLU A 23 9.38 21.62 -14.57
C GLU A 23 9.71 20.81 -15.85
N HIS A 24 10.97 20.78 -16.28
CA HIS A 24 11.42 20.14 -17.53
C HIS A 24 11.72 18.64 -17.40
N VAL A 25 12.11 18.18 -16.21
CA VAL A 25 12.68 16.83 -16.02
C VAL A 25 11.68 15.72 -16.38
N LEU A 26 10.42 15.84 -15.92
CA LEU A 26 9.43 14.79 -16.16
C LEU A 26 8.90 14.80 -17.61
N PRO A 27 8.54 15.96 -18.20
CA PRO A 27 8.16 16.01 -19.61
C PRO A 27 9.23 15.43 -20.54
N GLU A 28 10.48 15.88 -20.42
CA GLU A 28 11.58 15.41 -21.27
C GLU A 28 11.79 13.89 -21.14
N TYR A 29 11.72 13.37 -19.91
CA TYR A 29 11.80 11.93 -19.69
C TYR A 29 10.66 11.17 -20.35
N LEU A 30 9.40 11.61 -20.16
CA LEU A 30 8.22 10.94 -20.71
C LEU A 30 8.19 11.00 -22.25
N GLU A 31 8.59 12.13 -22.84
CA GLU A 31 8.80 12.27 -24.28
C GLU A 31 9.87 11.29 -24.80
N SER A 32 11.01 11.18 -24.10
CA SER A 32 12.12 10.31 -24.52
C SER A 32 11.75 8.82 -24.61
N ILE A 33 10.78 8.39 -23.81
CA ILE A 33 10.28 7.00 -23.79
C ILE A 33 8.94 6.82 -24.53
N GLY A 34 8.41 7.89 -25.14
CA GLY A 34 7.17 7.86 -25.93
C GLY A 34 5.91 7.56 -25.12
N VAL A 35 5.86 7.98 -23.84
CA VAL A 35 4.68 7.80 -22.98
C VAL A 35 3.79 9.04 -23.05
N PRO A 36 2.50 8.90 -23.42
CA PRO A 36 1.56 10.02 -23.38
C PRO A 36 1.45 10.61 -21.98
N TYR A 37 1.39 11.94 -21.86
CA TYR A 37 1.33 12.61 -20.56
C TYR A 37 0.52 13.91 -20.56
N HIS A 38 0.12 14.33 -19.36
CA HIS A 38 -0.52 15.60 -19.06
C HIS A 38 0.15 16.24 -17.84
N ILE A 39 0.68 17.45 -18.01
CA ILE A 39 1.20 18.27 -16.90
C ILE A 39 0.12 19.28 -16.51
N GLU A 40 -0.53 19.02 -15.38
CA GLU A 40 -1.47 19.95 -14.79
C GLU A 40 -0.72 21.01 -14.00
N ASN A 41 -0.91 22.28 -14.33
CA ASN A 41 -0.26 23.40 -13.66
C ASN A 41 -1.24 24.09 -12.73
N GLN A 42 -1.06 23.97 -11.41
CA GLN A 42 -1.86 24.72 -10.43
C GLN A 42 -1.02 25.15 -9.23
N ASP A 43 -1.10 26.42 -8.87
CA ASP A 43 -0.44 26.93 -7.67
C ASP A 43 -1.19 26.52 -6.39
N THR A 44 -1.04 25.26 -5.99
CA THR A 44 -1.49 24.79 -4.68
C THR A 44 -0.51 25.14 -3.58
N TYR A 45 0.76 25.43 -3.91
CA TYR A 45 1.79 25.81 -2.96
C TYR A 45 1.36 27.06 -2.17
N SER A 46 1.03 28.15 -2.88
CA SER A 46 0.61 29.41 -2.27
C SER A 46 -0.70 29.30 -1.50
N VAL A 47 -1.60 28.41 -1.92
CA VAL A 47 -2.84 28.14 -1.16
C VAL A 47 -2.51 27.47 0.18
N VAL A 48 -1.67 26.44 0.17
CA VAL A 48 -1.30 25.70 1.38
C VAL A 48 -0.56 26.59 2.36
N THR A 49 0.46 27.34 1.91
CA THR A 49 1.26 28.24 2.75
C THR A 49 0.46 29.42 3.30
N ARG A 50 -0.55 29.89 2.58
CA ARG A 50 -1.46 30.95 3.06
C ARG A 50 -2.44 30.44 4.12
N VAL A 51 -2.97 29.23 3.96
CA VAL A 51 -4.05 28.70 4.82
C VAL A 51 -3.51 28.09 6.12
N ILE A 52 -2.36 27.45 6.05
CA ILE A 52 -1.78 26.74 7.19
C ILE A 52 -0.65 27.59 7.78
N PRO A 53 -0.75 27.98 9.07
CA PRO A 53 0.31 28.73 9.73
C PRO A 53 1.64 28.00 9.71
N GLU A 54 2.73 28.76 9.71
CA GLU A 54 4.07 28.23 9.80
C GLU A 54 4.23 27.32 11.03
N GLY A 55 4.97 26.22 10.87
CA GLY A 55 5.15 25.21 11.92
C GLY A 55 4.01 24.20 12.07
N LYS A 56 2.89 24.34 11.36
CA LYS A 56 1.80 23.35 11.34
C LYS A 56 1.92 22.39 10.15
N THR A 57 1.32 21.20 10.29
CA THR A 57 1.40 20.14 9.27
C THR A 57 0.65 20.50 7.99
N MET A 58 1.40 20.78 6.93
CA MET A 58 0.91 21.11 5.59
C MET A 58 0.28 19.93 4.84
N CYS A 59 0.76 18.71 5.13
CA CYS A 59 0.53 17.51 4.33
C CYS A 59 -0.95 17.13 4.17
N SER A 60 -1.79 17.40 5.18
CA SER A 60 -3.22 17.08 5.11
C SER A 60 -3.95 17.90 4.04
N LEU A 61 -3.71 19.22 4.00
CA LEU A 61 -4.35 20.10 3.00
C LEU A 61 -3.75 19.87 1.61
N CYS A 62 -2.42 19.82 1.52
CA CYS A 62 -1.70 19.53 0.27
C CYS A 62 -2.20 18.21 -0.37
N SER A 63 -2.25 17.11 0.39
CA SER A 63 -2.71 15.83 -0.14
C SER A 63 -4.17 15.84 -0.60
N ARG A 64 -5.05 16.63 0.05
CA ARG A 64 -6.46 16.77 -0.35
C ARG A 64 -6.59 17.54 -1.65
N LEU A 65 -5.89 18.67 -1.78
CA LEU A 65 -5.88 19.48 -3.00
C LEU A 65 -5.32 18.69 -4.18
N ARG A 66 -4.13 18.07 -4.02
CA ARG A 66 -3.49 17.24 -5.05
C ARG A 66 -4.43 16.15 -5.55
N ARG A 67 -5.08 15.43 -4.64
CA ARG A 67 -6.00 14.35 -5.00
C ARG A 67 -7.23 14.87 -5.77
N GLY A 68 -7.83 15.97 -5.31
CA GLY A 68 -8.99 16.57 -5.98
C GLY A 68 -8.66 16.99 -7.41
N ILE A 69 -7.50 17.62 -7.61
CA ILE A 69 -7.02 18.04 -8.93
C ILE A 69 -6.76 16.84 -9.83
N LEU A 70 -6.00 15.84 -9.36
CA LEU A 70 -5.70 14.64 -10.16
C LEU A 70 -6.97 13.87 -10.55
N TYR A 71 -7.99 13.82 -9.70
CA TYR A 71 -9.25 13.15 -10.02
C TYR A 71 -10.09 13.95 -11.01
N ARG A 72 -10.10 15.28 -10.92
CA ARG A 72 -10.72 16.13 -11.95
C ARG A 72 -10.06 15.90 -13.31
N VAL A 73 -8.73 15.95 -13.37
CA VAL A 73 -7.96 15.70 -14.61
C VAL A 73 -8.24 14.29 -15.14
N ALA A 74 -8.33 13.29 -14.27
CA ALA A 74 -8.69 11.93 -14.70
C ALA A 74 -10.08 11.88 -15.36
N THR A 75 -11.06 12.64 -14.86
CA THR A 75 -12.38 12.77 -15.49
C THR A 75 -12.28 13.45 -16.85
N GLU A 76 -11.55 14.56 -16.95
CA GLU A 76 -11.38 15.34 -18.19
C GLU A 76 -10.70 14.54 -19.29
N LEU A 77 -9.74 13.68 -18.93
CA LEU A 77 -9.05 12.78 -19.85
C LEU A 77 -9.86 11.51 -20.19
N GLY A 78 -11.05 11.32 -19.61
CA GLY A 78 -11.88 10.13 -19.81
C GLY A 78 -11.28 8.84 -19.20
N ALA A 79 -10.40 8.96 -18.19
CA ALA A 79 -9.72 7.82 -17.59
C ALA A 79 -10.69 6.95 -16.77
N THR A 80 -10.70 5.64 -17.03
CA THR A 80 -11.56 4.69 -16.28
C THR A 80 -10.98 4.29 -14.93
N LYS A 81 -9.67 4.49 -14.72
CA LYS A 81 -8.95 4.12 -13.49
C LYS A 81 -7.85 5.14 -13.22
N VAL A 82 -7.58 5.36 -11.93
CA VAL A 82 -6.46 6.20 -11.46
C VAL A 82 -5.43 5.28 -10.79
N ALA A 83 -4.27 5.12 -11.42
CA ALA A 83 -3.15 4.36 -10.87
C ALA A 83 -2.29 5.26 -9.98
N LEU A 84 -2.04 4.82 -8.73
CA LEU A 84 -1.18 5.53 -7.79
C LEU A 84 0.00 4.64 -7.38
N GLY A 85 1.19 5.23 -7.28
CA GLY A 85 2.46 4.53 -6.99
C GLY A 85 2.66 4.03 -5.56
N HIS A 86 1.59 3.81 -4.79
CA HIS A 86 1.72 3.31 -3.41
C HIS A 86 2.21 1.86 -3.40
N HIS A 87 3.22 1.59 -2.59
CA HIS A 87 3.84 0.28 -2.45
C HIS A 87 3.47 -0.41 -1.12
N ARG A 88 3.93 -1.65 -0.90
CA ARG A 88 3.55 -2.47 0.26
C ARG A 88 3.74 -1.74 1.59
N ASP A 89 4.91 -1.12 1.76
CA ASP A 89 5.27 -0.40 2.99
C ASP A 89 4.36 0.83 3.23
N ASP A 90 3.87 1.51 2.19
CA ASP A 90 2.87 2.58 2.35
C ASP A 90 1.56 2.05 2.94
N ILE A 91 1.13 0.86 2.48
CA ILE A 91 -0.09 0.19 2.92
C ILE A 91 0.05 -0.18 4.40
N LEU A 92 1.18 -0.81 4.77
CA LEU A 92 1.49 -1.15 6.17
C LEU A 92 1.56 0.11 7.04
N ALA A 93 2.27 1.14 6.60
CA ALA A 93 2.37 2.38 7.35
C ALA A 93 1.00 3.02 7.58
N THR A 94 0.13 2.98 6.58
CA THR A 94 -1.24 3.47 6.69
C THR A 94 -2.08 2.61 7.62
N PHE A 95 -1.93 1.29 7.56
CA PHE A 95 -2.59 0.37 8.48
C PHE A 95 -2.21 0.67 9.93
N PHE A 96 -0.92 0.73 10.25
CA PHE A 96 -0.47 1.00 11.62
C PHE A 96 -0.83 2.41 12.10
N LEU A 97 -0.82 3.41 11.22
CA LEU A 97 -1.30 4.75 11.58
C LEU A 97 -2.78 4.72 12.00
N ASN A 98 -3.63 3.98 11.29
CA ASN A 98 -5.03 3.82 11.66
C ASN A 98 -5.19 2.93 12.90
N LEU A 99 -4.37 1.90 13.06
CA LEU A 99 -4.41 1.00 14.21
C LEU A 99 -4.05 1.75 15.50
N PHE A 100 -2.86 2.38 15.54
CA PHE A 100 -2.33 2.99 16.76
C PHE A 100 -2.93 4.35 17.10
N TYR A 101 -3.29 5.15 16.09
CA TYR A 101 -3.79 6.51 16.33
C TYR A 101 -5.24 6.73 15.90
N GLY A 102 -5.81 5.83 15.10
CA GLY A 102 -7.18 5.93 14.59
C GLY A 102 -8.17 4.96 15.25
N GLY A 103 -7.69 3.97 16.00
CA GLY A 103 -8.52 2.91 16.59
C GLY A 103 -9.27 2.08 15.55
N ARG A 104 -8.71 1.91 14.34
CA ARG A 104 -9.38 1.24 13.21
C ARG A 104 -8.45 0.30 12.47
N MET A 105 -8.94 -0.89 12.16
CA MET A 105 -8.29 -1.78 11.18
C MET A 105 -8.58 -1.29 9.76
N LYS A 106 -7.76 -0.33 9.30
CA LYS A 106 -7.95 0.32 7.99
C LYS A 106 -6.63 0.51 7.26
N GLY A 107 -6.47 -0.17 6.15
CA GLY A 107 -5.36 0.00 5.21
C GLY A 107 -5.71 0.85 3.99
N MET A 108 -5.00 0.60 2.89
CA MET A 108 -5.28 1.18 1.57
C MET A 108 -5.23 0.08 0.49
N PRO A 109 -6.34 -0.64 0.25
CA PRO A 109 -6.31 -1.85 -0.56
C PRO A 109 -5.86 -1.59 -2.01
N PRO A 110 -5.38 -2.62 -2.74
CA PRO A 110 -4.87 -2.46 -4.11
C PRO A 110 -5.88 -1.87 -5.10
N LYS A 111 -7.18 -2.03 -4.85
CA LYS A 111 -8.27 -1.50 -5.67
C LYS A 111 -9.36 -0.96 -4.76
N LEU A 112 -9.79 0.30 -4.97
CA LEU A 112 -10.85 0.93 -4.18
C LEU A 112 -11.57 1.99 -5.00
N LYS A 113 -12.85 2.24 -4.69
CA LYS A 113 -13.57 3.41 -5.22
C LYS A 113 -13.02 4.71 -4.60
N SER A 114 -13.00 5.78 -5.37
CA SER A 114 -12.79 7.13 -4.84
C SER A 114 -13.92 7.53 -3.88
N SER A 115 -13.66 8.51 -3.01
CA SER A 115 -14.63 8.95 -2.00
C SER A 115 -15.91 9.55 -2.59
N ASP A 116 -15.83 10.13 -3.78
CA ASP A 116 -16.98 10.64 -4.55
C ASP A 116 -17.65 9.57 -5.42
N GLY A 117 -17.13 8.34 -5.42
CA GLY A 117 -17.65 7.22 -6.20
C GLY A 117 -17.40 7.30 -7.72
N LYS A 118 -16.74 8.35 -8.21
CA LYS A 118 -16.58 8.61 -9.66
C LYS A 118 -15.45 7.82 -10.32
N HIS A 119 -14.45 7.38 -9.55
CA HIS A 119 -13.25 6.76 -10.08
C HIS A 119 -12.93 5.44 -9.37
N ILE A 120 -12.27 4.53 -10.09
CA ILE A 120 -11.60 3.38 -9.51
C ILE A 120 -10.12 3.70 -9.33
N VAL A 121 -9.64 3.63 -8.09
CA VAL A 121 -8.23 3.80 -7.75
C VAL A 121 -7.56 2.43 -7.71
N ILE A 122 -6.43 2.29 -8.38
CA ILE A 122 -5.59 1.08 -8.36
C ILE A 122 -4.18 1.41 -7.85
N ARG A 123 -3.53 0.43 -7.22
CA ARG A 123 -2.15 0.50 -6.70
C ARG A 123 -1.35 -0.68 -7.25
N PRO A 124 -0.80 -0.57 -8.47
CA PRO A 124 -0.10 -1.69 -9.11
C PRO A 124 1.11 -2.19 -8.32
N LEU A 125 1.71 -1.34 -7.49
CA LEU A 125 2.91 -1.65 -6.69
C LEU A 125 2.59 -2.16 -5.28
N ALA A 126 1.31 -2.39 -4.94
CA ALA A 126 0.84 -2.70 -3.60
C ALA A 126 1.54 -3.89 -2.90
N TYR A 127 2.10 -4.82 -3.68
CA TYR A 127 2.76 -6.04 -3.17
C TYR A 127 4.28 -5.94 -3.18
N LEU A 128 4.85 -4.86 -3.73
CA LEU A 128 6.29 -4.68 -3.86
C LEU A 128 6.84 -3.95 -2.62
N PRO A 129 7.94 -4.43 -2.03
CA PRO A 129 8.59 -3.71 -0.95
C PRO A 129 9.34 -2.49 -1.48
N GLU A 130 9.41 -1.44 -0.66
CA GLU A 130 10.09 -0.18 -1.03
C GLU A 130 11.54 -0.42 -1.49
N LYS A 131 12.29 -1.26 -0.76
CA LYS A 131 13.70 -1.58 -1.06
C LYS A 131 13.93 -2.06 -2.50
N ASP A 132 13.00 -2.84 -3.05
CA ASP A 132 13.12 -3.39 -4.40
C ASP A 132 12.81 -2.31 -5.44
N LEU A 133 11.86 -1.42 -5.15
CA LEU A 133 11.58 -0.25 -5.99
C LEU A 133 12.76 0.72 -6.00
N ILE A 134 13.44 0.94 -4.86
CA ILE A 134 14.65 1.75 -4.79
C ILE A 134 15.73 1.17 -5.71
N ALA A 135 16.01 -0.13 -5.57
CA ALA A 135 17.02 -0.82 -6.37
C ALA A 135 16.67 -0.76 -7.87
N TYR A 136 15.39 -0.95 -8.19
CA TYR A 136 14.91 -0.92 -9.56
C TYR A 136 15.02 0.47 -10.20
N ALA A 137 14.65 1.53 -9.47
CA ALA A 137 14.76 2.89 -9.97
C ALA A 137 16.20 3.33 -10.20
N LYS A 138 17.13 2.91 -9.33
CA LYS A 138 18.57 3.12 -9.54
C LYS A 138 19.06 2.40 -10.79
N LEU A 139 18.68 1.14 -10.96
CA LEU A 139 19.07 0.33 -12.13
C LEU A 139 18.52 0.91 -13.45
N LYS A 140 17.35 1.53 -13.41
CA LYS A 140 16.71 2.15 -14.57
C LYS A 140 17.00 3.64 -14.72
N GLU A 141 17.78 4.21 -13.81
CA GLU A 141 18.16 5.62 -13.81
C GLU A 141 16.93 6.54 -13.94
N PHE A 142 15.84 6.21 -13.25
CA PHE A 142 14.63 7.03 -13.29
C PHE A 142 14.90 8.42 -12.70
N PRO A 143 14.40 9.49 -13.32
CA PRO A 143 14.50 10.83 -12.74
C PRO A 143 13.70 10.88 -11.44
N ILE A 144 14.34 11.31 -10.36
CA ILE A 144 13.72 11.48 -9.05
C ILE A 144 13.45 12.96 -8.82
N ILE A 145 12.18 13.32 -8.62
CA ILE A 145 11.75 14.69 -8.39
C ILE A 145 11.34 14.83 -6.93
N PRO A 146 12.11 15.55 -6.09
CA PRO A 146 11.76 15.72 -4.69
C PRO A 146 10.59 16.70 -4.53
N CYS A 147 9.68 16.39 -3.62
CA CYS A 147 8.72 17.34 -3.09
C CYS A 147 9.36 18.13 -1.94
N SER A 148 9.56 19.43 -2.12
CA SER A 148 10.15 20.34 -1.12
C SER A 148 9.10 21.07 -0.27
N LEU A 149 7.83 21.11 -0.71
CA LEU A 149 6.72 21.72 0.07
C LEU A 149 6.53 21.07 1.44
N CYS A 150 6.87 19.79 1.56
CA CYS A 150 6.85 19.07 2.82
C CYS A 150 8.14 19.23 3.63
N GLY A 151 9.01 20.20 3.27
CA GLY A 151 10.33 20.48 3.84
C GLY A 151 10.40 20.11 5.31
N SER A 152 10.97 18.94 5.60
CA SER A 152 11.25 18.42 6.95
C SER A 152 10.07 18.23 7.93
N GLN A 153 8.82 18.48 7.56
CA GLN A 153 7.67 18.03 8.36
C GLN A 153 7.27 16.62 7.94
N GLU A 154 8.17 15.70 8.26
CA GLU A 154 7.84 14.34 8.62
C GLU A 154 6.48 14.36 9.33
N ASN A 155 5.50 13.60 8.83
CA ASN A 155 4.51 13.07 9.76
C ASN A 155 5.38 12.25 10.71
N LEU A 156 5.80 12.81 11.85
CA LEU A 156 6.70 12.15 12.80
C LEU A 156 6.21 10.72 13.06
N LYS A 157 4.89 10.58 13.13
CA LYS A 157 4.17 9.31 13.16
C LYS A 157 4.46 8.39 11.97
N ARG A 158 4.34 8.84 10.72
CA ARG A 158 4.67 8.00 9.55
C ARG A 158 6.15 7.62 9.55
N GLN A 159 7.06 8.53 9.89
CA GLN A 159 8.48 8.19 10.01
C GLN A 159 8.72 7.13 11.07
N GLU A 160 8.13 7.31 12.25
CA GLU A 160 8.20 6.41 13.38
C GLU A 160 7.70 5.02 13.00
N ILE A 161 6.57 4.95 12.30
CA ILE A 161 6.00 3.69 11.80
C ILE A 161 6.89 3.04 10.74
N ASN A 162 7.44 3.80 9.79
CA ASN A 162 8.37 3.24 8.82
C ASN A 162 9.65 2.72 9.49
N ARG A 163 10.16 3.42 10.52
CA ARG A 163 11.29 2.94 11.33
C ARG A 163 10.94 1.65 12.06
N MET A 164 9.77 1.57 12.69
CA MET A 164 9.28 0.36 13.35
C MET A 164 9.18 -0.82 12.36
N ILE A 165 8.59 -0.61 11.18
CA ILE A 165 8.49 -1.65 10.14
C ILE A 165 9.89 -2.13 9.73
N GLY A 166 10.82 -1.20 9.47
CA GLY A 166 12.20 -1.54 9.10
C GLY A 166 12.97 -2.27 10.22
N GLU A 167 12.73 -1.92 11.48
CA GLU A 167 13.31 -2.62 12.63
C GLU A 167 12.75 -4.03 12.79
N TRP A 168 11.46 -4.23 12.59
CA TRP A 168 10.85 -5.55 12.62
C TRP A 168 11.35 -6.44 11.50
N GLU A 169 11.45 -5.92 10.28
CA GLU A 169 11.97 -6.69 9.16
C GLU A 169 13.44 -7.10 9.39
N ARG A 170 14.25 -6.27 10.08
CA ARG A 170 15.64 -6.60 10.44
C ARG A 170 15.72 -7.65 11.54
N LYS A 171 14.91 -7.53 12.59
CA LYS A 171 14.92 -8.45 13.74
C LYS A 171 14.22 -9.77 13.43
N PHE A 172 13.19 -9.73 12.59
CA PHE A 172 12.29 -10.83 12.26
C PHE A 172 11.93 -10.77 10.77
N PRO A 173 12.82 -11.26 9.88
CA PRO A 173 12.59 -11.25 8.44
C PRO A 173 11.23 -11.85 8.08
N GLY A 174 10.48 -11.17 7.21
CA GLY A 174 9.15 -11.61 6.79
C GLY A 174 7.99 -11.13 7.68
N ARG A 175 8.24 -10.57 8.88
CA ARG A 175 7.18 -10.06 9.77
C ARG A 175 6.31 -8.99 9.10
N ALA A 176 6.90 -8.09 8.30
CA ALA A 176 6.12 -7.13 7.53
C ALA A 176 5.19 -7.82 6.53
N MET A 177 5.63 -8.94 5.94
CA MET A 177 4.80 -9.75 5.05
C MET A 177 3.67 -10.45 5.83
N SER A 178 3.94 -10.99 7.03
CA SER A 178 2.90 -11.60 7.87
C SER A 178 1.76 -10.62 8.13
N VAL A 179 2.09 -9.39 8.55
CA VAL A 179 1.12 -8.33 8.79
C VAL A 179 0.38 -7.97 7.51
N PHE A 180 1.11 -7.82 6.39
CA PHE A 180 0.48 -7.51 5.11
C PHE A 180 -0.51 -8.59 4.68
N GLY A 181 -0.17 -9.87 4.87
CA GLY A 181 -1.06 -10.99 4.59
C GLY A 181 -2.27 -11.04 5.52
N ALA A 182 -2.12 -10.66 6.79
CA ALA A 182 -3.23 -10.56 7.74
C ALA A 182 -4.31 -9.56 7.29
N LEU A 183 -3.94 -8.51 6.54
CA LEU A 183 -4.91 -7.58 5.93
C LEU A 183 -5.88 -8.24 4.93
N THR A 184 -5.57 -9.45 4.46
CA THR A 184 -6.40 -10.22 3.53
C THR A 184 -7.08 -11.42 4.17
N ARG A 185 -6.74 -11.74 5.43
CA ARG A 185 -7.21 -12.91 6.18
C ARG A 185 -7.82 -12.44 7.50
N VAL A 186 -9.00 -11.83 7.39
CA VAL A 186 -9.77 -11.38 8.55
C VAL A 186 -10.66 -12.53 8.99
N VAL A 187 -10.68 -12.82 10.30
CA VAL A 187 -11.54 -13.83 10.92
C VAL A 187 -12.61 -13.08 11.74
N PRO A 188 -13.80 -12.80 11.19
CA PRO A 188 -14.80 -11.96 11.87
C PRO A 188 -15.26 -12.51 13.23
N SER A 189 -15.39 -13.83 13.36
CA SER A 189 -15.77 -14.51 14.61
C SER A 189 -14.80 -14.28 15.77
N HIS A 190 -13.52 -14.01 15.45
CA HIS A 190 -12.44 -13.80 16.42
C HIS A 190 -12.10 -12.30 16.62
N LEU A 191 -12.97 -11.42 16.14
CA LEU A 191 -12.91 -9.98 16.35
C LEU A 191 -14.12 -9.51 17.17
N MET A 192 -14.37 -8.21 17.21
CA MET A 192 -15.39 -7.60 18.09
C MET A 192 -16.40 -6.74 17.32
N ASP A 193 -16.60 -6.99 16.02
CA ASP A 193 -17.53 -6.22 15.19
C ASP A 193 -18.84 -6.98 14.97
N PRO A 194 -19.93 -6.65 15.70
CA PRO A 194 -21.21 -7.34 15.58
C PRO A 194 -21.92 -7.10 14.24
N SER A 195 -21.44 -6.15 13.43
CA SER A 195 -21.94 -5.98 12.06
C SER A 195 -21.32 -6.96 11.06
N LEU A 196 -20.20 -7.60 11.42
CA LEU A 196 -19.49 -8.57 10.61
C LEU A 196 -19.69 -10.02 11.09
N PHE A 197 -20.10 -10.21 12.34
CA PHE A 197 -20.39 -11.52 12.91
C PHE A 197 -21.52 -11.44 13.95
N ASP A 198 -22.50 -12.35 13.87
CA ASP A 198 -23.64 -12.35 14.79
C ASP A 198 -23.30 -13.06 16.11
N PHE A 199 -22.78 -12.29 17.06
CA PHE A 199 -22.50 -12.79 18.40
C PHE A 199 -23.76 -13.02 19.25
N THR A 200 -24.91 -12.44 18.87
CA THR A 200 -26.13 -12.48 19.70
C THR A 200 -26.87 -13.80 19.57
N ASN A 201 -26.90 -14.36 18.36
CA ASN A 201 -27.59 -15.61 18.06
C ASN A 201 -26.62 -16.77 17.87
N LEU A 202 -25.52 -16.80 18.63
CA LEU A 202 -24.58 -17.92 18.62
C LEU A 202 -25.24 -19.19 19.16
N GLU A 203 -25.18 -20.27 18.38
CA GLU A 203 -25.67 -21.59 18.76
C GLU A 203 -24.50 -22.58 18.90
N VAL A 204 -24.70 -23.61 19.73
CA VAL A 204 -23.74 -24.70 19.85
C VAL A 204 -23.92 -25.63 18.65
N ASP A 205 -22.96 -25.61 17.72
CA ASP A 205 -22.92 -26.53 16.57
C ASP A 205 -21.66 -27.41 16.60
N PRO A 206 -21.76 -28.65 17.11
CA PRO A 206 -20.65 -29.59 17.13
C PRO A 206 -20.12 -30.00 15.74
N ALA A 207 -20.87 -29.73 14.66
CA ALA A 207 -20.47 -30.08 13.29
C ALA A 207 -19.67 -28.96 12.58
N ASN A 208 -19.76 -27.72 13.06
CA ASN A 208 -19.04 -26.56 12.51
C ASN A 208 -18.16 -25.92 13.58
N PHE A 209 -17.02 -26.54 13.84
CA PHE A 209 -16.10 -26.13 14.89
C PHE A 209 -15.20 -24.98 14.43
N GLU A 210 -15.73 -23.75 14.47
CA GLU A 210 -14.98 -22.49 14.47
C GLU A 210 -15.04 -21.86 15.88
N GLY A 211 -14.74 -22.66 16.90
CA GLY A 211 -14.84 -22.30 18.31
C GLY A 211 -13.59 -21.59 18.86
N ASP A 212 -13.55 -21.44 20.19
CA ASP A 212 -12.41 -20.85 20.89
C ASP A 212 -11.21 -21.82 20.89
N MET A 213 -10.23 -21.50 20.03
CA MET A 213 -8.97 -22.21 19.87
C MET A 213 -7.80 -21.44 20.48
N ALA A 214 -8.05 -20.48 21.38
CA ALA A 214 -7.06 -19.46 21.78
C ALA A 214 -5.72 -19.99 22.33
N PHE A 215 -5.63 -21.27 22.69
CA PHE A 215 -4.41 -21.93 23.19
C PHE A 215 -4.05 -23.19 22.42
N ASP A 216 -4.76 -23.50 21.34
CA ASP A 216 -4.48 -24.67 20.51
C ASP A 216 -3.36 -24.33 19.51
N GLU A 217 -2.63 -25.36 19.08
CA GLU A 217 -1.52 -25.19 18.15
C GLU A 217 -2.05 -24.82 16.76
N GLU A 218 -2.00 -23.53 16.41
CA GLU A 218 -2.42 -23.05 15.10
C GLU A 218 -1.41 -23.46 14.03
N THR A 219 -1.78 -24.43 13.19
CA THR A 219 -1.05 -24.68 11.95
C THR A 219 -1.46 -23.64 10.92
N PHE A 220 -0.50 -22.86 10.41
CA PHE A 220 -0.72 -21.91 9.32
C PHE A 220 -0.21 -22.47 7.98
N PRO A 221 -0.94 -23.38 7.30
CA PRO A 221 -0.47 -24.04 6.09
C PRO A 221 -0.22 -23.07 4.92
N ASP A 222 -0.89 -21.91 4.91
CA ASP A 222 -0.82 -20.91 3.84
C ASP A 222 0.20 -19.78 4.09
N LEU A 223 0.93 -19.82 5.21
CA LEU A 223 1.99 -18.87 5.47
C LEU A 223 3.29 -19.33 4.80
N PRO A 224 4.06 -18.43 4.16
CA PRO A 224 5.38 -18.79 3.64
C PRO A 224 6.24 -19.33 4.79
N ASN A 225 6.80 -20.54 4.62
CA ASN A 225 7.67 -21.25 5.59
C ASN A 225 8.84 -20.41 6.17
N ASN A 226 9.14 -19.24 5.60
CA ASN A 226 10.22 -18.35 6.03
C ASN A 226 9.84 -17.38 7.17
N LEU A 227 8.66 -17.49 7.77
CA LEU A 227 8.25 -16.59 8.86
C LEU A 227 8.85 -16.94 10.23
N GLY A 228 9.60 -18.03 10.33
CA GLY A 228 10.34 -18.38 11.55
C GLY A 228 9.44 -18.58 12.77
N LEU A 229 8.17 -18.93 12.56
CA LEU A 229 7.20 -19.30 13.61
C LEU A 229 7.35 -20.78 13.97
N ASN A 230 8.58 -21.28 14.06
CA ASN A 230 8.81 -22.54 14.78
C ASN A 230 9.00 -22.12 16.24
N ASP A 231 7.90 -22.10 16.98
CA ASP A 231 7.98 -22.08 18.43
C ASP A 231 8.75 -23.34 18.85
N ASN A 232 9.93 -23.14 19.45
CA ASN A 232 10.73 -24.21 20.04
C ASN A 232 10.16 -24.57 21.43
N ASP A 233 8.87 -24.84 21.52
CA ASP A 233 8.28 -25.45 22.70
C ASP A 233 7.98 -26.91 22.35
N GLU A 234 8.93 -27.78 22.71
CA GLU A 234 8.84 -29.23 22.55
C GLU A 234 7.66 -29.81 23.37
N HIS A 235 6.54 -30.10 22.70
CA HIS A 235 5.60 -31.12 23.19
C HIS A 235 5.18 -32.09 22.08
N ALA A 236 5.92 -33.21 22.04
CA ALA A 236 5.64 -34.50 21.41
C ALA A 236 4.41 -34.64 20.49
N SER A 237 4.66 -34.73 19.18
CA SER A 237 3.65 -35.03 18.15
C SER A 237 3.12 -36.47 18.25
N ALA A 238 1.80 -36.65 18.16
CA ALA A 238 1.18 -37.90 17.73
C ALA A 238 0.67 -37.74 16.29
N THR A 239 1.27 -38.49 15.37
CA THR A 239 1.04 -38.46 13.92
C THR A 239 -0.40 -38.85 13.55
N ARG A 240 -1.05 -38.08 12.68
CA ARG A 240 -2.13 -38.59 11.81
C ARG A 240 -1.89 -38.15 10.36
N GLN A 241 -1.91 -39.12 9.46
CA GLN A 241 -1.72 -38.97 8.02
C GLN A 241 -2.92 -38.25 7.39
N ALA A 242 -2.64 -37.26 6.52
CA ALA A 242 -3.62 -36.70 5.60
C ALA A 242 -3.54 -37.42 4.23
N PRO A 243 -4.66 -37.63 3.52
CA PRO A 243 -4.63 -38.20 2.18
C PRO A 243 -4.26 -37.13 1.14
N ALA A 244 -3.63 -37.59 0.06
CA ALA A 244 -3.13 -36.79 -1.05
C ALA A 244 -4.24 -36.42 -2.04
N GLU A 245 -4.22 -35.19 -2.54
CA GLU A 245 -4.87 -34.82 -3.81
C GLU A 245 -3.98 -33.89 -4.66
N THR A 246 -4.12 -34.07 -5.97
CA THR A 246 -3.23 -33.64 -7.04
C THR A 246 -3.80 -32.47 -7.86
N SER A 247 -3.02 -31.37 -8.00
CA SER A 247 -2.77 -30.48 -9.18
C SER A 247 -3.96 -29.93 -10.01
N PRO A 248 -3.83 -29.04 -11.03
CA PRO A 248 -2.79 -28.05 -11.37
C PRO A 248 -3.38 -26.63 -11.57
N THR A 249 -2.58 -25.56 -11.42
CA THR A 249 -2.42 -24.52 -12.47
C THR A 249 -1.41 -23.47 -12.04
N GLY A 250 -0.42 -23.25 -12.89
CA GLY A 250 0.62 -22.26 -12.68
C GLY A 250 0.10 -20.85 -12.86
N GLN A 251 0.44 -19.98 -11.93
CA GLN A 251 0.51 -18.54 -12.17
C GLN A 251 1.92 -18.07 -11.84
N ARG A 252 2.74 -17.94 -12.88
CA ARG A 252 3.99 -17.19 -12.81
C ARG A 252 3.64 -15.70 -12.80
N ILE A 253 3.79 -15.06 -11.65
CA ILE A 253 3.70 -13.61 -11.51
C ILE A 253 5.00 -13.01 -12.04
N ILE A 254 4.91 -12.20 -13.11
CA ILE A 254 6.02 -11.42 -13.68
C ILE A 254 5.70 -9.93 -13.46
N PRO A 255 6.54 -9.15 -12.77
CA PRO A 255 6.28 -7.72 -12.57
C PRO A 255 6.63 -6.89 -13.81
N LEU A 256 5.83 -5.85 -14.06
CA LEU A 256 6.07 -4.82 -15.08
C LEU A 256 6.07 -3.42 -14.43
N ASN A 257 6.87 -2.55 -15.02
CA ASN A 257 7.38 -1.26 -14.52
C ASN A 257 6.31 -0.18 -14.39
N VAL A 258 6.31 0.57 -13.28
CA VAL A 258 5.98 2.01 -13.23
C VAL A 258 6.70 2.67 -12.03
N VAL A 259 7.24 3.87 -12.27
CA VAL A 259 8.01 4.76 -11.38
C VAL A 259 7.13 5.31 -10.24
N GLY A 260 7.65 5.31 -9.01
CA GLY A 260 7.04 5.90 -7.81
C GLY A 260 8.10 6.54 -6.90
N ASP A 261 7.69 7.62 -6.24
CA ASP A 261 8.46 8.51 -5.34
C ASP A 261 9.52 7.80 -4.47
N LEU A 262 10.79 8.17 -4.64
CA LEU A 262 11.92 7.72 -3.80
C LEU A 262 12.58 8.92 -3.13
N GLN A 263 12.16 9.22 -1.90
CA GLN A 263 12.59 10.43 -1.17
C GLN A 263 13.50 10.17 0.04
N LYS A 264 14.32 9.11 0.08
CA LYS A 264 15.24 8.92 1.23
C LYS A 264 16.62 8.43 0.86
N LEU A 265 17.42 9.32 0.26
CA LEU A 265 18.89 9.27 0.36
C LEU A 265 19.44 10.69 0.49
N GLY A 266 19.60 11.09 1.75
CA GLY A 266 20.31 12.23 2.30
C GLY A 266 20.43 11.94 3.79
#